data_AF-A0A2Z5R1M1-F1
#
_entry.id   AF-A0A2Z5R1M1-F1
#
_cell.length_a   1.000
_cell.length_b   1.000
_cell.length_c   1.000
_cell.angle_alpha   90.00
_cell.angle_beta   90.00
_cell.angle_gamma   90.00
#
_symmetry.space_group_name_H-M   'P 1'
#
loop_
_entity.id
_entity.type
_entity.pdbx_description
1 polymer ?
#
loop_
_entity_poly.entity_id
_entity_poly.type
_entity_poly.pdbx_seq_one_letter_code
_entity_poly.pdbx_strand_id
1 'polypeptide(L)'
;MHGVTTEYARAHGQPAQQVVWELAGAIGSLFLDGVPVIAFNAAYDFSVLHHEMKRYSIANGELPGGCILDPYIIHKHVIPRKRGNRKLETLAVEHKVQLDNAHTSKDDALAAERLLVKLTERFPAVLDVDAAALHEQQVQWAAQQAADFQAWLRTKPGKENEVIDGRWPVRR
;
A
#
# COMPACT_ATOMS: atom_id res chain seq x y z
N MET A 1 -15.62 5.94 -5.74
CA MET A 1 -15.25 5.69 -4.34
C MET A 1 -16.22 4.64 -3.81
N HIS A 2 -15.75 3.39 -3.66
CA HIS A 2 -16.33 2.11 -3.16
C HIS A 2 -17.85 1.78 -3.19
N GLY A 3 -18.77 2.67 -3.56
CA GLY A 3 -20.22 2.37 -3.68
C GLY A 3 -20.94 2.09 -2.35
N VAL A 4 -20.21 1.91 -1.25
CA VAL A 4 -20.77 1.70 0.10
C VAL A 4 -21.36 3.02 0.63
N THR A 5 -22.68 3.03 0.84
CA THR A 5 -23.38 4.15 1.47
C THR A 5 -23.25 4.11 2.99
N THR A 6 -23.46 5.25 3.65
CA THR A 6 -23.49 5.32 5.12
C THR A 6 -24.56 4.41 5.70
N GLU A 7 -25.72 4.34 5.05
CA GLU A 7 -26.85 3.51 5.45
C GLU A 7 -26.48 2.03 5.36
N TYR A 8 -25.81 1.62 4.27
CA TYR A 8 -25.33 0.25 4.10
C TYR A 8 -24.28 -0.11 5.15
N ALA A 9 -23.30 0.79 5.39
CA ALA A 9 -22.26 0.58 6.40
C ALA A 9 -22.85 0.45 7.82
N ARG A 10 -23.89 1.22 8.15
CA ARG A 10 -24.60 1.10 9.45
C ARG A 10 -25.41 -0.19 9.56
N ALA A 11 -26.03 -0.64 8.48
CA ALA A 11 -26.90 -1.81 8.48
C ALA A 11 -26.13 -3.14 8.43
N HIS A 12 -25.00 -3.18 7.73
CA HIS A 12 -24.25 -4.41 7.45
C HIS A 12 -22.82 -4.42 8.02
N GLY A 13 -22.36 -3.30 8.59
CA GLY A 13 -21.05 -3.20 9.20
C GLY A 13 -21.01 -3.74 10.63
N GLN A 14 -19.84 -3.61 11.22
CA GLN A 14 -19.56 -3.94 12.62
C GLN A 14 -19.01 -2.71 13.35
N PRO A 15 -18.98 -2.72 14.70
CA PRO A 15 -18.34 -1.65 15.45
C PRO A 15 -16.89 -1.45 15.00
N ALA A 16 -16.53 -0.23 14.60
CA ALA A 16 -15.22 0.07 14.02
C ALA A 16 -14.05 -0.34 14.94
N GLN A 17 -14.19 -0.14 16.26
CA GLN A 17 -13.20 -0.60 17.23
C GLN A 17 -12.93 -2.10 17.14
N GLN A 18 -13.99 -2.91 16.99
CA GLN A 18 -13.86 -4.36 16.86
C GLN A 18 -13.15 -4.72 15.55
N VAL A 19 -13.58 -4.13 14.43
CA VAL A 19 -12.96 -4.38 13.12
C VAL A 19 -11.48 -4.03 13.12
N VAL A 20 -11.11 -2.88 13.71
CA VAL A 20 -9.73 -2.43 13.80
C VAL A 20 -8.91 -3.39 14.68
N TRP A 21 -9.47 -3.86 15.79
CA TRP A 21 -8.81 -4.84 16.67
C TRP A 21 -8.57 -6.18 15.95
N GLU A 22 -9.59 -6.70 15.26
CA GLU A 22 -9.49 -7.94 14.49
C GLU A 22 -8.48 -7.82 13.34
N LEU A 23 -8.52 -6.71 12.60
CA LEU A 23 -7.61 -6.46 11.49
C LEU A 23 -6.15 -6.30 11.96
N ALA A 24 -5.92 -5.52 13.01
CA ALA A 24 -4.59 -5.36 13.60
C ALA A 24 -4.07 -6.69 14.16
N GLY A 25 -4.91 -7.49 14.80
CA GLY A 25 -4.57 -8.82 15.29
C GLY A 25 -4.20 -9.79 14.16
N ALA A 26 -4.95 -9.79 13.07
CA ALA A 26 -4.69 -10.65 11.92
C ALA A 26 -3.37 -10.28 11.22
N ILE A 27 -3.16 -9.00 10.91
CA ILE A 27 -1.92 -8.53 10.28
C ILE A 27 -0.73 -8.74 11.22
N GLY A 28 -0.88 -8.42 12.51
CA GLY A 28 0.17 -8.62 13.50
C GLY A 28 0.57 -10.09 13.66
N SER A 29 -0.39 -11.02 13.60
CA SER A 29 -0.09 -12.46 13.65
C SER A 29 0.72 -12.90 12.41
N LEU A 30 0.31 -12.46 11.22
CA LEU A 30 1.07 -12.75 9.98
C LEU A 30 2.51 -12.24 10.08
N PHE A 31 2.72 -11.03 10.62
CA PHE A 31 4.05 -10.46 10.82
C PHE A 31 4.89 -11.26 11.81
N LEU A 32 4.32 -11.68 12.94
CA LEU A 32 5.02 -12.51 13.92
C LEU A 32 5.38 -13.89 13.37
N ASP A 33 4.57 -14.44 12.47
CA ASP A 33 4.82 -15.70 11.78
C ASP A 33 5.79 -15.56 10.58
N GLY A 34 6.29 -14.35 10.32
CA GLY A 34 7.20 -14.08 9.20
C GLY A 34 6.53 -14.11 7.83
N VAL A 35 5.20 -14.04 7.76
CA VAL A 35 4.43 -14.05 6.52
C VAL A 35 4.36 -12.63 5.93
N PRO A 36 4.86 -12.40 4.69
CA PRO A 36 4.75 -11.10 4.04
C PRO A 36 3.30 -10.71 3.75
N VAL A 37 2.96 -9.44 3.96
CA VAL A 37 1.67 -8.85 3.60
C VAL A 37 1.81 -8.03 2.33
N ILE A 38 0.91 -8.23 1.36
CA ILE A 38 0.86 -7.45 0.12
C ILE A 38 -0.18 -6.35 0.27
N ALA A 39 0.19 -5.11 -0.04
CA ALA A 39 -0.73 -3.97 -0.05
C ALA A 39 -0.36 -2.96 -1.14
N PHE A 40 -1.31 -2.63 -2.01
CA PHE A 40 -1.07 -1.67 -3.10
C PHE A 40 -1.19 -0.24 -2.60
N ASN A 41 -0.09 0.52 -2.63
CA ASN A 41 0.03 1.82 -1.97
C ASN A 41 -0.17 1.70 -0.44
N ALA A 42 0.60 0.79 0.17
CA ALA A 42 0.58 0.44 1.58
C ALA A 42 0.67 1.66 2.51
N ALA A 43 1.36 2.72 2.07
CA ALA A 43 1.42 4.00 2.76
C ALA A 43 0.05 4.54 3.20
N TYR A 44 -1.00 4.30 2.40
CA TYR A 44 -2.34 4.74 2.74
C TYR A 44 -2.99 3.85 3.79
N ASP A 45 -3.11 2.55 3.50
CA ASP A 45 -3.85 1.60 4.34
C ASP A 45 -3.22 1.47 5.74
N PHE A 46 -1.90 1.37 5.82
CA PHE A 46 -1.19 1.27 7.10
C PHE A 46 -1.26 2.58 7.90
N SER A 47 -1.34 3.74 7.25
CA SER A 47 -1.57 5.00 7.95
C SER A 47 -3.00 5.11 8.48
N VAL A 48 -4.00 4.68 7.72
CA VAL A 48 -5.39 4.61 8.19
C VAL A 48 -5.48 3.68 9.40
N LEU A 49 -4.90 2.49 9.31
CA LEU A 49 -4.86 1.53 10.40
C LEU A 49 -4.15 2.08 11.64
N HIS A 50 -2.98 2.72 11.49
CA HIS A 50 -2.26 3.38 12.59
C HIS A 50 -3.16 4.38 13.34
N HIS A 51 -3.83 5.27 12.61
CA HIS A 51 -4.66 6.31 13.21
C HIS A 51 -5.92 5.75 13.87
N GLU A 52 -6.56 4.76 13.27
CA GLU A 52 -7.74 4.10 13.86
C GLU A 52 -7.35 3.27 15.09
N MET A 53 -6.20 2.59 15.07
CA MET A 53 -5.66 1.91 16.25
C MET A 53 -5.38 2.91 17.38
N LYS A 54 -4.79 4.09 17.10
CA LYS A 54 -4.63 5.16 18.10
C LYS A 54 -5.97 5.67 18.62
N ARG A 55 -6.92 5.92 17.73
CA ARG A 55 -8.28 6.41 18.06
C ARG A 55 -8.98 5.49 19.06
N TYR A 56 -8.78 4.18 18.92
CA TYR A 56 -9.38 3.16 19.78
C TYR A 56 -8.46 2.63 20.88
N SER A 57 -7.31 3.25 21.12
CA SER A 57 -6.31 2.83 22.13
C SER A 57 -5.83 1.38 21.97
N ILE A 58 -5.74 0.89 20.73
CA ILE A 58 -5.27 -0.45 20.39
C ILE A 58 -3.77 -0.37 20.12
N ALA A 59 -2.97 -1.08 20.92
CA ALA A 59 -1.51 -1.21 20.76
C ALA A 59 -0.75 0.11 20.51
N ASN A 60 -1.28 1.24 21.00
CA ASN A 60 -0.76 2.59 20.75
C ASN A 60 -0.54 2.94 19.26
N GLY A 61 -1.29 2.31 18.35
CA GLY A 61 -1.15 2.53 16.91
C GLY A 61 -0.05 1.73 16.22
N GLU A 62 0.66 0.86 16.93
CA GLU A 62 1.82 0.15 16.36
C GLU A 62 1.51 -1.33 16.17
N LEU A 63 1.78 -1.83 14.97
CA LEU A 63 1.84 -3.26 14.68
C LEU A 63 3.23 -3.81 15.03
N PRO A 64 3.37 -5.12 15.28
CA PRO A 64 4.67 -5.78 15.28
C PRO A 64 5.44 -5.48 13.98
N GLY A 65 6.78 -5.53 14.04
CA GLY A 65 7.61 -5.41 12.84
C GLY A 65 7.33 -6.57 11.88
N GLY A 66 7.17 -6.27 10.59
CA GLY A 66 6.81 -7.29 9.60
C GLY A 66 7.12 -6.87 8.17
N CYS A 67 7.06 -7.87 7.28
CA CYS A 67 7.41 -7.70 5.88
C CYS A 67 6.18 -7.26 5.07
N ILE A 68 6.32 -6.16 4.33
CA ILE A 68 5.30 -5.62 3.42
C ILE A 68 5.85 -5.55 2.00
N LEU A 69 5.07 -6.02 1.04
CA LEU A 69 5.33 -5.91 -0.39
C LEU A 69 4.27 -5.00 -1.03
N ASP A 70 4.73 -3.89 -1.58
CA ASP A 70 3.90 -2.84 -2.16
C ASP A 70 4.16 -2.72 -3.68
N PRO A 71 3.28 -3.30 -4.51
CA PRO A 71 3.45 -3.26 -5.96
C PRO A 71 3.46 -1.84 -6.53
N TYR A 72 2.92 -0.84 -5.82
CA TYR A 72 2.98 0.56 -6.25
C TYR A 72 4.42 1.10 -6.18
N ILE A 73 5.09 0.90 -5.05
CA ILE A 73 6.49 1.31 -4.84
C ILE A 73 7.41 0.54 -5.78
N ILE A 74 7.23 -0.79 -5.86
CA ILE A 74 8.00 -1.68 -6.74
C ILE A 74 7.83 -1.25 -8.19
N HIS A 75 6.61 -1.09 -8.69
CA HIS A 75 6.35 -0.69 -10.07
C HIS A 75 7.00 0.66 -10.40
N LYS A 76 6.91 1.65 -9.49
CA LYS A 76 7.52 2.97 -9.72
C LYS A 76 9.04 2.89 -9.73
N HIS A 77 9.65 1.96 -9.00
CA HIS A 77 11.09 1.71 -9.06
C HIS A 77 11.51 1.08 -10.40
N VAL A 78 10.90 -0.05 -10.80
CA VAL A 78 11.32 -0.79 -12.01
C VAL A 78 10.93 -0.09 -13.33
N ILE A 79 9.90 0.76 -13.30
CA ILE A 79 9.47 1.57 -14.46
C ILE A 79 9.33 3.04 -14.00
N PRO A 80 10.42 3.80 -13.82
CA PRO A 80 10.37 5.14 -13.23
C PRO A 80 9.65 6.15 -14.12
N ARG A 81 9.87 6.09 -15.45
CA ARG A 81 9.23 6.98 -16.43
C ARG A 81 8.05 6.27 -17.10
N LYS A 82 6.84 6.48 -16.57
CA LYS A 82 5.59 5.98 -17.15
C LYS A 82 4.73 7.13 -17.67
N ARG A 83 4.07 6.90 -18.81
CA ARG A 83 2.94 7.73 -19.25
C ARG A 83 1.65 7.25 -18.57
N GLY A 84 0.83 8.18 -18.10
CA GLY A 84 -0.43 7.88 -17.39
C GLY A 84 -0.26 7.64 -15.89
N ASN A 85 -1.38 7.38 -15.21
CA ASN A 85 -1.42 7.18 -13.76
C ASN A 85 -1.00 5.74 -13.36
N ARG A 86 -0.72 5.53 -12.07
CA ARG A 86 -0.40 4.22 -11.48
C ARG A 86 -1.52 3.73 -10.56
N LYS A 87 -2.78 3.96 -10.94
CA LYS A 87 -3.90 3.32 -10.22
C LYS A 87 -3.86 1.82 -10.48
N LEU A 88 -4.32 1.04 -9.51
CA LEU A 88 -4.33 -0.43 -9.61
C LEU A 88 -5.06 -0.89 -10.87
N GLU A 89 -6.24 -0.35 -11.17
CA GLU A 89 -7.02 -0.60 -12.39
C GLU A 89 -6.18 -0.42 -13.67
N THR A 90 -5.47 0.71 -13.78
CA THR A 90 -4.62 1.03 -14.93
C THR A 90 -3.49 0.01 -15.07
N LEU A 91 -2.81 -0.30 -13.97
CA LEU A 91 -1.69 -1.25 -13.98
C LEU A 91 -2.17 -2.69 -14.22
N ALA A 92 -3.34 -3.06 -13.71
CA ALA A 92 -3.91 -4.37 -13.93
C ALA A 92 -4.16 -4.61 -15.42
N VAL A 93 -4.77 -3.65 -16.13
CA VAL A 93 -4.95 -3.72 -17.58
C VAL A 93 -3.61 -3.80 -18.32
N GLU A 94 -2.64 -2.93 -17.96
CA GLU A 94 -1.34 -2.88 -18.63
C GLU A 94 -0.51 -4.15 -18.49
N HIS A 95 -0.58 -4.80 -17.32
CA HIS A 95 0.14 -6.05 -17.04
C HIS A 95 -0.72 -7.30 -17.24
N LYS A 96 -1.91 -7.16 -17.86
CA LYS A 96 -2.83 -8.25 -18.16
C LYS A 96 -3.23 -9.05 -16.92
N VAL A 97 -3.40 -8.37 -15.80
CA VAL A 97 -3.94 -8.92 -14.56
C VAL A 97 -5.45 -8.78 -14.58
N GLN A 98 -6.14 -9.88 -14.30
CA GLN A 98 -7.58 -9.90 -14.19
C GLN A 98 -8.04 -9.19 -12.91
N LEU A 99 -8.87 -8.15 -13.09
CA LEU A 99 -9.57 -7.41 -12.06
C LEU A 99 -11.07 -7.46 -12.41
N ASP A 100 -11.78 -8.44 -11.86
CA ASP A 100 -13.15 -8.78 -12.28
C ASP A 100 -14.16 -7.70 -11.88
N ASN A 101 -14.12 -7.26 -10.62
CA ASN A 101 -14.99 -6.21 -10.11
C ASN A 101 -14.12 -5.17 -9.39
N ALA A 102 -13.60 -4.21 -10.16
CA ALA A 102 -12.92 -3.06 -9.59
C ALA A 102 -13.82 -2.42 -8.51
N HIS A 103 -13.24 -2.07 -7.36
CA HIS A 103 -13.89 -1.48 -6.19
C HIS A 103 -14.40 -2.41 -5.09
N THR A 104 -14.08 -3.72 -5.11
CA THR A 104 -14.17 -4.55 -3.89
C THR A 104 -12.78 -4.77 -3.29
N SER A 105 -12.66 -4.70 -1.96
CA SER A 105 -11.37 -4.88 -1.28
C SER A 105 -10.72 -6.24 -1.56
N LYS A 106 -11.54 -7.28 -1.77
CA LYS A 106 -11.06 -8.63 -2.08
C LYS A 106 -10.45 -8.71 -3.48
N ASP A 107 -11.13 -8.17 -4.48
CA ASP A 107 -10.65 -8.23 -5.86
C ASP A 107 -9.43 -7.32 -6.07
N ASP A 108 -9.39 -6.18 -5.37
CA ASP A 108 -8.23 -5.29 -5.37
C ASP A 108 -7.01 -5.97 -4.71
N ALA A 109 -7.19 -6.69 -3.59
CA ALA A 109 -6.09 -7.45 -2.96
C ALA A 109 -5.54 -8.56 -3.89
N LEU A 110 -6.44 -9.29 -4.57
CA LEU A 110 -6.05 -10.33 -5.51
C LEU A 110 -5.33 -9.75 -6.74
N ALA A 111 -5.78 -8.60 -7.25
CA ALA A 111 -5.12 -7.92 -8.35
C ALA A 111 -3.74 -7.37 -7.94
N ALA A 112 -3.59 -6.88 -6.71
CA ALA A 112 -2.30 -6.43 -6.18
C ALA A 112 -1.29 -7.59 -6.10
N GLU A 113 -1.72 -8.76 -5.61
CA GLU A 113 -0.91 -9.98 -5.56
C GLU A 113 -0.51 -10.44 -6.96
N ARG A 114 -1.46 -10.59 -7.89
CA ARG A 114 -1.17 -10.95 -9.28
C ARG A 114 -0.26 -9.94 -9.99
N LEU A 115 -0.42 -8.65 -9.71
CA LEU A 115 0.45 -7.61 -10.25
C LEU A 115 1.89 -7.78 -9.73
N LEU A 116 2.07 -8.08 -8.45
CA LEU A 116 3.39 -8.37 -7.89
C LEU A 116 4.06 -9.53 -8.62
N VAL A 117 3.34 -10.65 -8.81
CA VAL A 117 3.85 -11.81 -9.56
C VAL A 117 4.30 -11.41 -10.97
N LYS A 118 3.47 -10.65 -11.70
CA LYS A 118 3.82 -10.19 -13.06
C LYS A 118 5.04 -9.28 -13.08
N LEU A 119 5.22 -8.44 -12.07
CA LEU A 119 6.42 -7.60 -11.94
C LEU A 119 7.66 -8.45 -11.68
N THR A 120 7.58 -9.42 -10.77
CA THR A 120 8.71 -10.32 -10.45
C THR A 120 9.11 -11.16 -11.66
N GLU A 121 8.16 -11.73 -12.40
CA GLU A 121 8.43 -12.47 -13.65
C GLU A 121 9.13 -11.61 -14.71
N ARG A 122 8.78 -10.32 -14.78
CA ARG A 122 9.30 -9.39 -15.80
C ARG A 122 10.64 -8.77 -15.42
N PHE A 123 10.89 -8.57 -14.13
CA PHE A 123 12.09 -7.90 -13.61
C PHE A 123 12.84 -8.75 -12.57
N PRO A 124 13.18 -10.02 -12.88
CA PRO A 124 13.79 -10.93 -11.90
C PRO A 124 15.14 -10.42 -11.40
N ALA A 125 15.93 -9.75 -12.25
CA ALA A 125 17.23 -9.19 -11.86
C ALA A 125 17.16 -8.17 -10.70
N VAL A 126 15.98 -7.62 -10.41
CA VAL A 126 15.75 -6.67 -9.30
C VAL A 126 14.86 -7.29 -8.21
N LEU A 127 13.92 -8.16 -8.60
CA LEU A 127 12.84 -8.62 -7.72
C LEU A 127 12.96 -10.09 -7.28
N ASP A 128 13.89 -10.86 -7.86
CA ASP A 128 14.20 -12.23 -7.42
C ASP A 128 15.13 -12.19 -6.19
N VAL A 129 14.57 -11.73 -5.08
CA VAL A 129 15.24 -11.60 -3.78
C VAL A 129 14.29 -12.03 -2.68
N ASP A 130 14.83 -12.28 -1.49
CA ASP A 130 14.02 -12.56 -0.31
C ASP A 130 13.03 -11.42 -0.01
N ALA A 131 11.85 -11.77 0.49
CA ALA A 131 10.78 -10.80 0.76
C ALA A 131 11.20 -9.72 1.78
N ALA A 132 11.95 -10.10 2.82
CA ALA A 132 12.43 -9.13 3.81
C ALA A 132 13.47 -8.19 3.18
N ALA A 133 14.34 -8.70 2.32
CA ALA A 133 15.28 -7.86 1.57
C ALA A 133 14.55 -6.90 0.62
N LEU A 134 13.47 -7.37 -0.04
CA LEU A 134 12.63 -6.52 -0.89
C LEU A 134 11.88 -5.46 -0.07
N HIS A 135 11.44 -5.78 1.15
CA HIS A 135 10.84 -4.81 2.07
C HIS A 135 11.82 -3.67 2.39
N GLU A 136 13.04 -3.99 2.81
CA GLU A 136 14.07 -2.99 3.13
C GLU A 136 14.40 -2.09 1.93
N GLN A 137 14.49 -2.68 0.73
CA GLN A 137 14.68 -1.92 -0.50
C GLN A 137 13.51 -0.96 -0.77
N GLN A 138 12.27 -1.40 -0.53
CA GLN A 138 11.09 -0.55 -0.69
C GLN A 138 11.07 0.63 0.27
N VAL A 139 11.59 0.51 1.50
CA VAL A 139 11.73 1.64 2.43
C VAL A 139 12.60 2.74 1.79
N GLN A 140 13.75 2.36 1.22
CA GLN A 140 14.66 3.30 0.56
C GLN A 140 14.03 3.88 -0.71
N TRP A 141 13.37 3.04 -1.51
CA TRP A 141 12.70 3.48 -2.73
C TRP A 141 11.56 4.45 -2.43
N ALA A 142 10.74 4.19 -1.40
CA ALA A 142 9.66 5.07 -1.01
C ALA A 142 10.18 6.46 -0.60
N ALA A 143 11.25 6.51 0.21
CA ALA A 143 11.89 7.76 0.60
C ALA A 143 12.41 8.54 -0.62
N GLN A 144 13.15 7.88 -1.52
CA GLN A 144 13.64 8.51 -2.75
C GLN A 144 12.50 8.99 -3.65
N GLN A 145 11.47 8.17 -3.84
CA GLN A 145 10.31 8.48 -4.67
C GLN A 145 9.50 9.66 -4.12
N ALA A 146 9.47 9.86 -2.81
CA ALA A 146 8.88 11.01 -2.16
C ALA A 146 9.74 12.27 -2.34
N ALA A 147 11.06 12.15 -2.16
CA ALA A 147 12.01 13.25 -2.37
C ALA A 147 11.98 13.75 -3.83
N ASP A 148 11.98 12.84 -4.81
CA ASP A 148 11.89 13.17 -6.23
C ASP A 148 10.57 13.89 -6.55
N PHE A 149 9.46 13.42 -5.97
CA PHE A 149 8.17 14.04 -6.16
C PHE A 149 8.11 15.43 -5.54
N GLN A 150 8.66 15.59 -4.34
CA GLN A 150 8.80 16.89 -3.69
C GLN A 150 9.64 17.84 -4.56
N ALA A 151 10.81 17.40 -5.05
CA ALA A 151 11.66 18.21 -5.91
C ALA A 151 10.93 18.67 -7.18
N TRP A 152 10.13 17.78 -7.80
CA TRP A 152 9.28 18.14 -8.93
C TRP A 152 8.17 19.13 -8.55
N LEU A 153 7.53 18.99 -7.38
CA LEU A 153 6.55 19.96 -6.89
C LEU A 153 7.16 21.35 -6.69
N ARG A 154 8.44 21.42 -6.29
CA ARG A 154 9.16 22.69 -6.15
C ARG A 154 9.31 23.45 -7.47
N THR A 155 9.19 22.78 -8.62
CA THR A 155 9.19 23.43 -9.94
C THR A 155 7.79 23.83 -10.41
N LYS A 156 6.73 23.65 -9.61
CA LYS A 156 5.34 23.91 -10.01
C LYS A 156 4.79 25.16 -9.31
N PRO A 157 4.21 26.12 -10.07
CA PRO A 157 3.58 27.31 -9.52
C PRO A 157 2.57 26.97 -8.42
N GLY A 158 2.77 27.56 -7.23
CA GLY A 158 1.88 27.40 -6.08
C GLY A 158 2.07 26.12 -5.26
N LYS A 159 3.08 25.30 -5.58
CA LYS A 159 3.43 24.07 -4.83
C LYS A 159 4.86 24.07 -4.31
N GLU A 160 5.52 25.22 -4.38
CA GLU A 160 6.93 25.40 -4.05
C GLU A 160 7.25 25.22 -2.57
N ASN A 161 6.24 25.11 -1.71
CA ASN A 161 6.41 24.89 -0.27
C ASN A 161 5.85 23.54 0.20
N GLU A 162 5.29 22.72 -0.70
CA GLU A 162 4.73 21.41 -0.35
C GLU A 162 5.81 20.48 0.22
N VAL A 163 5.50 19.86 1.36
CA VAL A 163 6.37 18.90 2.03
C VAL A 163 5.74 17.51 1.87
N ILE A 164 6.49 16.58 1.31
CA ILE A 164 6.05 15.20 1.10
C ILE A 164 6.66 14.33 2.18
N ASP A 165 5.80 13.66 2.95
CA ASP A 165 6.22 12.66 3.90
C ASP A 165 6.78 11.42 3.18
N GLY A 166 8.08 11.21 3.33
CA GLY A 166 8.80 10.06 2.76
C GLY A 166 8.71 8.79 3.60
N ARG A 167 8.04 8.82 4.75
CA ARG A 167 7.86 7.62 5.58
C ARG A 167 6.94 6.62 4.89
N TRP A 168 7.33 5.36 5.03
CA TRP A 168 6.62 4.18 4.55
C TRP A 168 6.93 3.03 5.53
N PRO A 169 5.97 2.14 5.82
CA PRO A 169 4.60 2.08 5.33
C PRO A 169 3.62 3.00 6.07
N VAL A 170 4.04 3.68 7.15
CA VAL A 170 3.14 4.56 7.94
C VAL A 170 3.58 6.01 7.82
N ARG A 171 2.64 6.87 7.42
CA ARG A 171 2.73 8.33 7.50
C ARG A 171 1.95 8.78 8.74
N ARG A 172 2.60 9.50 9.64
CA ARG A 172 2.06 9.92 10.95
C ARG A 172 1.81 11.42 11.03
#